data_AF-A0A6P0PYK0-F1
#
_entry.id   AF-A0A6P0PYK0-F1
#
_cell.length_a   1.000
_cell.length_b   1.000
_cell.length_c   1.000
_cell.angle_alpha   90.00
_cell.angle_beta   90.00
_cell.angle_gamma   90.00
#
_symmetry.space_group_name_H-M   'P 1'
#
loop_
_entity.id
_entity.type
_entity.pdbx_description
1 polymer ?
#
loop_
_entity_poly.entity_id
_entity_poly.type
_entity_poly.pdbx_seq_one_letter_code
_entity_poly.pdbx_strand_id
1 'polypeptide(L)'
;APQAASALNWNWSYSAPGIEASGTFTTNDTPDDLGFFLISEITGTRNTETITGLQPTGTSTPGNEPFEVDNLISIDGNQLTTDGFGFSTSAGNFVNVFFASFLQPPSFFEIFSAPPFITGFENFGPEDSELPISFSAKPVIVPEPTHSISIFTLAILGLASTIKRKLKPSPSKQKV
;
A
#
# COMPACT_ATOMS: atom_id res chain seq x y z
N ALA A 1 -21.30 11.38 8.06
CA ALA A 1 -19.89 11.61 8.44
C ALA A 1 -19.06 11.47 7.17
N PRO A 2 -18.00 12.27 6.96
CA PRO A 2 -17.07 12.01 5.87
C PRO A 2 -16.44 10.63 6.10
N GLN A 3 -16.33 9.84 5.03
CA GLN A 3 -15.62 8.57 5.01
C GLN A 3 -14.17 8.82 5.46
N ALA A 4 -13.66 8.03 6.42
CA ALA A 4 -12.24 8.07 6.73
C ALA A 4 -11.48 7.66 5.47
N ALA A 5 -10.53 8.48 5.01
CA ALA A 5 -9.65 8.12 3.90
C ALA A 5 -8.92 6.83 4.28
N SER A 6 -9.13 5.77 3.52
CA SER A 6 -8.42 4.53 3.72
C SER A 6 -7.02 4.68 3.14
N ALA A 7 -6.06 3.99 3.72
CA ALA A 7 -4.72 3.88 3.17
C ALA A 7 -4.53 2.47 2.63
N LEU A 8 -3.73 2.32 1.57
CA LEU A 8 -3.33 1.02 1.05
C LEU A 8 -1.89 0.74 1.44
N ASN A 9 -1.63 -0.49 1.88
CA ASN A 9 -0.29 -0.96 2.13
C ASN A 9 0.19 -1.74 0.91
N TRP A 10 1.47 -1.60 0.58
CA TRP A 10 2.10 -2.27 -0.55
C TRP A 10 3.39 -2.93 -0.10
N ASN A 11 3.75 -4.05 -0.72
CA ASN A 11 5.11 -4.57 -0.68
C ASN A 11 5.83 -4.15 -1.96
N TRP A 12 7.06 -3.66 -1.83
CA TRP A 12 7.90 -3.31 -2.97
C TRP A 12 9.30 -3.91 -2.82
N SER A 13 9.95 -4.10 -3.96
CA SER A 13 11.35 -4.52 -4.02
C SER A 13 11.98 -4.11 -5.33
N TYR A 14 13.29 -3.90 -5.31
CA TYR A 14 14.08 -3.89 -6.52
C TYR A 14 15.47 -4.48 -6.33
N SER A 15 16.07 -4.90 -7.44
CA SER A 15 17.41 -5.48 -7.43
C SER A 15 18.19 -5.21 -8.71
N ALA A 16 19.51 -5.15 -8.57
CA ALA A 16 20.51 -5.15 -9.64
C ALA A 16 21.81 -5.78 -9.10
N PRO A 17 22.85 -6.03 -9.92
CA PRO A 17 24.13 -6.51 -9.40
C PRO A 17 24.68 -5.60 -8.28
N GLY A 18 24.79 -6.12 -7.05
CA GLY A 18 25.25 -5.37 -5.88
C GLY A 18 24.19 -4.49 -5.20
N ILE A 19 22.92 -4.56 -5.64
CA ILE A 19 21.81 -3.79 -5.11
C ILE A 19 20.66 -4.73 -4.78
N GLU A 20 20.22 -4.74 -3.53
CA GLU A 20 18.97 -5.36 -3.09
C GLU A 20 18.22 -4.38 -2.21
N ALA A 21 16.99 -4.05 -2.55
CA ALA A 21 16.16 -3.19 -1.72
C ALA A 21 14.74 -3.71 -1.66
N SER A 22 14.12 -3.56 -0.51
CA SER A 22 12.73 -3.98 -0.31
C SER A 22 12.10 -3.27 0.87
N GLY A 23 10.78 -3.26 0.88
CA GLY A 23 10.06 -2.55 1.91
C GLY A 23 8.56 -2.54 1.73
N THR A 24 7.93 -1.59 2.42
CA THR A 24 6.51 -1.31 2.26
C THR A 24 6.27 0.15 1.91
N PHE A 25 5.20 0.39 1.16
CA PHE A 25 4.62 1.72 1.02
C PHE A 25 3.29 1.77 1.74
N THR A 26 2.97 2.96 2.25
CA THR A 26 1.59 3.36 2.52
C THR A 26 1.20 4.42 1.50
N THR A 27 0.05 4.24 0.86
CA THR A 27 -0.51 5.17 -0.12
C THR A 27 -1.91 5.60 0.26
N ASN A 28 -2.46 6.60 -0.44
CA ASN A 28 -3.90 6.82 -0.48
C ASN A 28 -4.67 5.60 -1.06
N ASP A 29 -5.99 5.55 -0.88
CA ASP A 29 -6.86 4.47 -1.36
C ASP A 29 -7.44 4.64 -2.75
N THR A 30 -7.35 5.85 -3.30
CA THR A 30 -7.96 6.21 -4.58
C THR A 30 -6.86 6.73 -5.50
N PRO A 31 -6.65 6.12 -6.68
CA PRO A 31 -5.66 6.64 -7.61
C PRO A 31 -6.11 7.99 -8.19
N ASP A 32 -5.16 8.74 -8.73
CA ASP A 32 -5.44 9.91 -9.55
C ASP A 32 -6.07 9.52 -10.91
N ASP A 33 -6.38 10.53 -11.73
CA ASP A 33 -6.99 10.33 -13.05
C ASP A 33 -6.10 9.54 -14.03
N LEU A 34 -4.82 9.35 -13.71
CA LEU A 34 -3.84 8.58 -14.47
C LEU A 34 -3.61 7.17 -13.91
N GLY A 35 -4.25 6.81 -12.79
CA GLY A 35 -4.13 5.50 -12.17
C GLY A 35 -3.03 5.39 -11.10
N PHE A 36 -2.43 6.51 -10.67
CA PHE A 36 -1.37 6.53 -9.68
C PHE A 36 -1.87 6.82 -8.26
N PHE A 37 -1.32 6.09 -7.31
CA PHE A 37 -1.48 6.31 -5.88
C PHE A 37 -0.29 7.11 -5.37
N LEU A 38 -0.55 8.09 -4.50
CA LEU A 38 0.48 8.86 -3.83
C LEU A 38 1.05 8.05 -2.67
N ILE A 39 2.36 7.78 -2.69
CA ILE A 39 3.11 7.23 -1.56
C ILE A 39 3.24 8.31 -0.50
N SER A 40 2.71 8.05 0.69
CA SER A 40 2.81 8.94 1.85
C SER A 40 3.84 8.49 2.86
N GLU A 41 4.13 7.19 2.92
CA GLU A 41 5.14 6.62 3.83
C GLU A 41 5.90 5.48 3.14
N ILE A 42 7.16 5.32 3.52
CA ILE A 42 8.04 4.24 3.07
C ILE A 42 8.78 3.67 4.28
N THR A 43 8.87 2.34 4.33
CA THR A 43 9.78 1.62 5.23
C THR A 43 10.53 0.59 4.43
N GLY A 44 11.70 0.15 4.91
CA GLY A 44 12.46 -0.89 4.24
C GLY A 44 13.96 -0.73 4.42
N THR A 45 14.70 -1.43 3.56
CA THR A 45 16.15 -1.34 3.48
C THR A 45 16.60 -1.24 2.04
N ARG A 46 17.73 -0.57 1.83
CA ARG A 46 18.57 -0.72 0.64
C ARG A 46 19.90 -1.32 1.08
N ASN A 47 20.21 -2.49 0.55
CA ASN A 47 21.24 -3.38 1.06
C ASN A 47 21.08 -3.57 2.57
N THR A 48 22.08 -3.19 3.36
CA THR A 48 22.06 -3.26 4.82
C THR A 48 21.64 -1.95 5.49
N GLU A 49 21.34 -0.91 4.72
CA GLU A 49 20.97 0.41 5.23
C GLU A 49 19.47 0.55 5.40
N THR A 50 19.05 1.06 6.56
CA THR A 50 17.63 1.29 6.85
C THR A 50 17.16 2.54 6.13
N ILE A 51 15.97 2.50 5.54
CA ILE A 51 15.32 3.69 4.99
C ILE A 51 14.84 4.57 6.14
N THR A 52 15.27 5.83 6.16
CA THR A 52 15.00 6.78 7.25
C THR A 52 13.89 7.76 6.94
N GLY A 53 13.48 7.90 5.69
CA GLY A 53 12.35 8.73 5.32
C GLY A 53 12.11 8.82 3.83
N LEU A 54 10.85 9.10 3.47
CA LEU A 54 10.42 9.45 2.13
C LEU A 54 10.89 10.87 1.80
N GLN A 55 11.42 11.07 0.60
CA GLN A 55 11.76 12.39 0.11
C GLN A 55 10.47 13.15 -0.26
N PRO A 56 10.32 14.44 0.09
CA PRO A 56 9.13 15.19 -0.26
C PRO A 56 8.93 15.31 -1.78
N THR A 57 7.67 15.20 -2.23
CA THR A 57 7.30 15.44 -3.63
C THR A 57 7.71 16.84 -4.07
N GLY A 58 8.18 16.97 -5.31
CA GLY A 58 8.65 18.23 -5.88
C GLY A 58 10.04 18.66 -5.38
N THR A 59 10.82 17.73 -4.82
CA THR A 59 12.21 17.98 -4.43
C THR A 59 13.15 17.06 -5.19
N SER A 60 14.31 17.58 -5.56
CA SER A 60 15.34 16.79 -6.20
C SER A 60 16.15 15.99 -5.20
N THR A 61 16.57 14.80 -5.63
CA THR A 61 17.59 14.02 -4.93
C THR A 61 18.87 14.85 -4.91
N PRO A 62 19.51 15.06 -3.74
CA PRO A 62 20.78 15.78 -3.67
C PRO A 62 21.79 15.24 -4.69
N GLY A 63 22.42 16.12 -5.46
CA GLY A 63 23.37 15.76 -6.51
C GLY A 63 22.73 15.36 -7.85
N ASN A 64 21.41 15.25 -7.91
CA ASN A 64 20.64 14.94 -9.12
C ASN A 64 19.70 16.08 -9.52
N GLU A 65 19.97 17.31 -9.08
CA GLU A 65 19.20 18.47 -9.52
C GLU A 65 19.28 18.63 -11.05
N PRO A 66 18.18 19.07 -11.72
CA PRO A 66 16.91 19.53 -11.16
C PRO A 66 15.80 18.46 -11.16
N PHE A 67 16.12 17.17 -11.24
CA PHE A 67 15.12 16.13 -11.39
C PHE A 67 14.40 15.86 -10.06
N GLU A 68 13.10 16.18 -10.02
CA GLU A 68 12.26 16.04 -8.85
C GLU A 68 11.64 14.64 -8.75
N VAL A 69 11.23 14.25 -7.54
CA VAL A 69 10.43 13.04 -7.31
C VAL A 69 8.95 13.40 -7.16
N ASP A 70 8.06 12.53 -7.64
CA ASP A 70 6.61 12.71 -7.53
C ASP A 70 5.95 11.83 -6.46
N ASN A 71 6.63 10.72 -6.09
CA ASN A 71 6.16 9.69 -5.18
C ASN A 71 4.88 8.98 -5.63
N LEU A 72 4.74 8.75 -6.94
CA LEU A 72 3.59 8.07 -7.53
C LEU A 72 3.86 6.59 -7.83
N ILE A 73 2.89 5.72 -7.52
CA ILE A 73 2.93 4.27 -7.80
C ILE A 73 1.64 3.80 -8.47
N SER A 74 1.73 2.94 -9.49
CA SER A 74 0.59 2.31 -10.17
C SER A 74 0.54 0.79 -9.92
N ILE A 75 -0.69 0.24 -9.91
CA ILE A 75 -0.95 -1.21 -9.85
C ILE A 75 -0.53 -1.90 -11.17
N ASP A 76 -0.74 -1.23 -12.30
CA ASP A 76 -0.62 -1.81 -13.64
C ASP A 76 0.41 -1.07 -14.49
N GLY A 77 0.91 -1.75 -15.52
CA GLY A 77 1.80 -1.16 -16.53
C GLY A 77 3.18 -0.76 -15.99
N ASN A 78 3.63 0.43 -16.37
CA ASN A 78 4.84 1.04 -15.82
C ASN A 78 4.49 1.55 -14.42
N GLN A 79 4.97 0.85 -13.39
CA GLN A 79 4.54 1.11 -12.02
C GLN A 79 4.97 2.48 -11.48
N LEU A 80 5.96 3.12 -12.11
CA LEU A 80 6.50 4.42 -11.72
C LEU A 80 6.47 5.37 -12.91
N THR A 81 6.46 6.67 -12.62
CA THR A 81 6.67 7.74 -13.60
C THR A 81 8.16 7.93 -13.88
N THR A 82 8.49 8.92 -14.72
CA THR A 82 9.89 9.36 -14.93
C THR A 82 10.52 10.02 -13.72
N ASP A 83 9.70 10.50 -12.79
CA ASP A 83 10.12 11.25 -11.60
C ASP A 83 10.22 10.28 -10.40
N GLY A 84 9.28 9.34 -10.33
CA GLY A 84 9.32 8.21 -9.41
C GLY A 84 9.31 8.63 -7.94
N PHE A 85 9.86 7.77 -7.08
CA PHE A 85 9.92 8.04 -5.63
C PHE A 85 11.35 8.21 -5.14
N GLY A 86 11.51 8.95 -4.04
CA GLY A 86 12.81 9.17 -3.42
C GLY A 86 12.82 8.84 -1.94
N PHE A 87 13.97 8.41 -1.40
CA PHE A 87 14.13 8.15 0.02
C PHE A 87 15.57 8.37 0.51
N SER A 88 15.70 8.58 1.82
CA SER A 88 16.98 8.68 2.53
C SER A 88 17.32 7.39 3.27
N THR A 89 18.61 7.10 3.46
CA THR A 89 19.08 5.95 4.22
C THR A 89 19.78 6.35 5.53
N SER A 90 19.98 5.37 6.42
CA SER A 90 20.67 5.52 7.69
C SER A 90 22.14 5.95 7.57
N ALA A 91 22.76 5.76 6.40
CA ALA A 91 24.11 6.24 6.12
C ALA A 91 24.13 7.69 5.62
N GLY A 92 22.96 8.32 5.46
CA GLY A 92 22.82 9.68 4.94
C GLY A 92 22.79 9.73 3.41
N ASN A 93 22.65 8.60 2.73
CA ASN A 93 22.52 8.55 1.27
C ASN A 93 21.08 8.89 0.85
N PHE A 94 20.93 9.32 -0.40
CA PHE A 94 19.63 9.52 -1.04
C PHE A 94 19.49 8.62 -2.27
N VAL A 95 18.28 8.16 -2.51
CA VAL A 95 17.95 7.26 -3.60
C VAL A 95 16.73 7.81 -4.32
N ASN A 96 16.72 7.76 -5.65
CA ASN A 96 15.53 7.93 -6.46
C ASN A 96 15.35 6.73 -7.39
N VAL A 97 14.16 6.14 -7.36
CA VAL A 97 13.79 5.01 -8.21
C VAL A 97 12.68 5.46 -9.14
N PHE A 98 12.89 5.30 -10.44
CA PHE A 98 12.00 5.82 -11.48
C PHE A 98 11.96 4.93 -12.70
N PHE A 99 11.00 5.20 -13.59
CA PHE A 99 10.85 4.53 -14.87
C PHE A 99 11.36 5.43 -16.01
N ALA A 100 12.50 5.07 -16.60
CA ALA A 100 13.14 5.79 -17.69
C ALA A 100 12.42 5.55 -19.03
N SER A 101 11.21 6.11 -19.17
CA SER A 101 10.36 5.96 -20.36
C SER A 101 10.98 6.54 -21.65
N PHE A 102 11.97 7.42 -21.51
CA PHE A 102 12.70 8.06 -22.59
C PHE A 102 13.80 7.17 -23.21
N LEU A 103 14.14 6.03 -22.61
CA LEU A 103 15.09 5.06 -23.16
C LEU A 103 14.43 4.09 -24.15
N GLN A 104 15.25 3.43 -24.98
CA GLN A 104 14.81 2.35 -25.86
C GLN A 104 15.69 1.11 -25.69
N PRO A 105 15.19 0.02 -25.06
CA PRO A 105 13.87 -0.10 -24.45
C PRO A 105 13.74 0.71 -23.14
N PRO A 106 12.52 1.14 -22.76
CA PRO A 106 12.25 1.68 -21.44
C PRO A 106 12.58 0.68 -20.32
N SER A 107 13.07 1.17 -19.17
CA SER A 107 13.40 0.34 -18.01
C SER A 107 13.34 1.15 -16.72
N PHE A 108 13.31 0.45 -15.58
CA PHE A 108 13.49 1.06 -14.27
C PHE A 108 14.96 1.33 -13.98
N PHE A 109 15.22 2.44 -13.28
CA PHE A 109 16.54 2.85 -12.84
C PHE A 109 16.52 3.27 -11.37
N GLU A 110 17.68 3.13 -10.74
CA GLU A 110 18.00 3.75 -9.46
C GLU A 110 19.07 4.82 -9.70
N ILE A 111 18.83 6.03 -9.22
CA ILE A 111 19.87 6.99 -8.87
C ILE A 111 20.17 6.84 -7.39
N PHE A 112 21.43 6.59 -7.08
CA PHE A 112 21.98 6.59 -5.73
C PHE A 112 22.96 7.75 -5.61
N SER A 113 22.74 8.61 -4.62
CA SER A 113 23.67 9.67 -4.30
C SER A 113 24.12 9.61 -2.84
N ALA A 114 25.43 9.79 -2.64
CA ALA A 114 26.06 9.70 -1.34
C ALA A 114 26.88 10.96 -1.03
N PRO A 115 27.10 11.29 0.26
CA PRO A 115 27.99 12.39 0.61
C PRO A 115 29.43 12.16 0.13
N PRO A 116 30.15 13.22 -0.31
CA PRO A 116 29.71 14.62 -0.39
C PRO A 116 28.80 14.92 -1.59
N PHE A 117 27.66 15.58 -1.34
CA PHE A 117 26.75 15.97 -2.42
C PHE A 117 27.31 17.15 -3.23
N ILE A 118 27.57 16.93 -4.51
CA ILE A 118 27.91 17.97 -5.47
C ILE A 118 26.68 18.25 -6.32
N THR A 119 26.17 19.48 -6.29
CA THR A 119 24.92 19.85 -6.97
C THR A 119 24.96 19.56 -8.47
N GLY A 120 23.87 18.98 -8.97
CA GLY A 120 23.59 18.80 -10.40
C GLY A 120 24.04 17.44 -10.96
N PHE A 121 23.16 16.83 -11.75
CA PHE A 121 23.32 15.47 -12.30
C PHE A 121 24.60 15.26 -13.17
N GLU A 122 25.19 16.33 -13.70
CA GLU A 122 26.43 16.26 -14.48
C GLU A 122 27.68 16.06 -13.61
N ASN A 123 27.56 16.16 -12.29
CA ASN A 123 28.67 16.16 -11.33
C ASN A 123 28.76 14.90 -10.48
N PHE A 124 28.21 13.77 -10.95
CA PHE A 124 28.28 12.49 -10.23
C PHE A 124 29.73 12.14 -9.84
N GLY A 125 29.94 12.01 -8.55
CA GLY A 125 31.18 11.53 -7.96
C GLY A 125 31.31 10.01 -8.08
N PRO A 126 32.48 9.45 -7.71
CA PRO A 126 32.67 8.00 -7.64
C PRO A 126 31.75 7.27 -6.65
N GLU A 127 31.11 8.01 -5.74
CA GLU A 127 30.13 7.53 -4.75
C GLU A 127 28.70 7.46 -5.29
N ASP A 128 28.41 8.19 -6.37
CA ASP A 128 27.08 8.25 -6.99
C ASP A 128 26.95 7.21 -8.10
N SER A 129 25.72 6.81 -8.41
CA SER A 129 25.46 5.91 -9.54
C SER A 129 24.06 6.06 -10.09
N GLU A 130 23.91 5.88 -11.40
CA GLU A 130 22.64 5.67 -12.08
C GLU A 130 22.68 4.29 -12.76
N LEU A 131 21.86 3.35 -12.28
CA LEU A 131 21.93 1.95 -12.70
C LEU A 131 20.55 1.38 -13.04
N PRO A 132 20.44 0.52 -14.07
CA PRO A 132 19.20 -0.17 -14.37
C PRO A 132 18.88 -1.20 -13.27
N ILE A 133 17.60 -1.31 -12.91
CA ILE A 133 17.11 -2.22 -11.87
C ILE A 133 15.90 -3.02 -12.35
N SER A 134 15.61 -4.11 -11.66
CA SER A 134 14.32 -4.81 -11.74
C SER A 134 13.45 -4.39 -10.56
N PHE A 135 12.41 -3.59 -10.81
CA PHE A 135 11.49 -3.09 -9.78
C PHE A 135 10.14 -3.82 -9.82
N SER A 136 9.53 -4.01 -8.66
CA SER A 136 8.13 -4.43 -8.54
C SER A 136 7.50 -3.92 -7.24
N ALA A 137 6.23 -3.54 -7.31
CA ALA A 137 5.40 -3.27 -6.14
C ALA A 137 4.01 -3.92 -6.28
N LYS A 138 3.39 -4.34 -5.17
CA LYS A 138 2.04 -4.91 -5.16
C LYS A 138 1.27 -4.49 -3.91
N PRO A 139 -0.02 -4.13 -4.04
CA PRO A 139 -0.87 -3.90 -2.88
C PRO A 139 -1.00 -5.17 -2.04
N VAL A 140 -1.03 -5.00 -0.72
CA VAL A 140 -1.35 -6.05 0.24
C VAL A 140 -2.87 -6.19 0.28
N ILE A 141 -3.37 -7.27 -0.32
CA ILE A 141 -4.81 -7.59 -0.29
C ILE A 141 -5.11 -8.25 1.06
N VAL A 142 -5.78 -7.52 1.96
CA VAL A 142 -6.35 -8.10 3.18
C VAL A 142 -7.72 -8.67 2.81
N PRO A 143 -7.97 -9.98 2.99
CA PRO A 143 -9.30 -10.53 2.79
C PRO A 143 -10.27 -9.87 3.77
N GLU A 144 -11.32 -9.23 3.27
CA GLU A 144 -12.40 -8.72 4.11
C GLU A 144 -12.93 -9.86 5.00
N PRO A 145 -13.09 -9.65 6.32
CA PRO A 145 -13.70 -10.65 7.18
C PRO A 145 -15.11 -10.90 6.66
N THR A 146 -15.36 -12.12 6.18
CA THR A 146 -16.69 -12.55 5.77
C THR A 146 -17.56 -12.59 7.02
N HIS A 147 -18.24 -11.49 7.33
CA HIS A 147 -19.30 -11.47 8.33
C HIS A 147 -20.47 -12.32 7.81
N SER A 148 -20.38 -13.63 8.02
CA SER A 148 -21.51 -14.53 7.90
C SER A 148 -22.47 -14.22 9.06
N ILE A 149 -23.46 -13.36 8.79
CA ILE A 149 -24.58 -13.11 9.70
C ILE A 149 -25.40 -14.42 9.77
N SER A 150 -24.99 -15.36 10.64
CA SER A 150 -25.83 -16.50 11.02
C SER A 150 -26.89 -16.02 12.00
N ILE A 151 -28.07 -15.66 11.48
CA ILE A 151 -29.27 -15.46 12.29
C ILE A 151 -29.79 -16.85 12.69
N PHE A 152 -29.35 -17.36 13.84
CA PHE A 152 -30.04 -18.51 14.46
C PHE A 152 -31.32 -18.00 15.14
N THR A 153 -32.44 -18.07 14.42
CA THR A 153 -33.77 -18.07 15.04
C THR A 153 -34.03 -19.45 15.62
N LEU A 154 -34.02 -19.59 16.95
CA LEU A 154 -34.55 -20.79 17.62
C LEU A 154 -35.76 -20.41 18.47
N ALA A 155 -36.95 -20.73 17.94
CA ALA A 155 -38.21 -20.62 18.64
C ALA A 155 -38.64 -22.01 19.17
N ILE A 156 -38.91 -22.04 20.49
CA ILE A 156 -39.90 -22.85 21.24
C ILE A 156 -39.67 -24.35 21.40
N LEU A 157 -39.62 -24.78 22.67
CA LEU A 157 -40.27 -25.95 23.32
C LEU A 157 -39.66 -26.05 24.73
N GLY A 158 -40.33 -26.13 25.88
CA GLY A 158 -41.71 -26.31 26.30
C GLY A 158 -41.61 -26.66 27.79
N LEU A 159 -42.33 -26.00 28.68
CA LEU A 159 -42.40 -26.40 30.09
C LEU A 159 -43.86 -26.50 30.50
N ALA A 160 -44.26 -27.73 30.74
CA ALA A 160 -45.56 -28.14 31.23
C ALA A 160 -45.79 -27.62 32.66
N SER A 161 -46.98 -27.10 32.93
CA SER A 161 -47.53 -27.10 34.29
C SER A 161 -48.97 -27.59 34.25
N THR A 162 -49.15 -28.81 34.72
CA THR A 162 -50.41 -29.46 35.02
C THR A 162 -51.13 -28.71 36.16
N ILE A 163 -52.29 -28.11 35.87
CA ILE A 163 -53.24 -27.71 36.93
C ILE A 163 -54.58 -28.35 36.64
N LYS A 164 -54.89 -29.36 37.47
CA LYS A 164 -56.22 -29.98 37.59
C LYS A 164 -57.21 -28.96 38.14
N ARG A 165 -58.37 -28.79 37.50
CA ARG A 165 -59.60 -28.49 38.24
C ARG A 165 -60.81 -29.16 37.57
N LYS A 166 -61.39 -30.09 38.33
CA LYS A 166 -62.69 -30.73 38.08
C LYS A 166 -63.78 -29.66 38.00
N LEU A 167 -64.77 -29.85 37.10
CA LEU A 167 -66.20 -29.72 37.42
C LEU A 167 -67.06 -30.38 36.31
N LYS A 168 -68.19 -30.93 36.76
CA LYS A 168 -69.08 -31.95 36.20
C LYS A 168 -69.74 -31.61 34.84
N PRO A 169 -70.10 -32.61 34.02
CA PRO A 169 -70.91 -32.44 32.81
C PRO A 169 -72.43 -32.58 33.09
N SER A 170 -73.26 -31.86 32.34
CA SER A 170 -74.64 -32.25 32.01
C SER A 170 -75.17 -31.41 30.82
N PRO A 171 -76.11 -31.93 30.00
CA PRO A 171 -75.97 -31.86 28.55
C PRO A 171 -76.98 -30.95 27.82
N SER A 172 -76.66 -30.74 26.53
CA SER A 172 -77.55 -30.67 25.37
C SER A 172 -78.67 -29.62 25.36
N LYS A 173 -78.62 -28.76 24.33
CA LYS A 173 -79.62 -28.77 23.25
C LYS A 173 -79.11 -27.99 22.03
N GLN A 174 -79.00 -28.69 20.90
CA GLN A 174 -79.20 -28.08 19.58
C GLN A 174 -80.70 -27.87 19.37
N LYS A 175 -81.10 -26.74 18.78
CA LYS A 175 -81.88 -26.71 17.54
C LYS A 175 -82.16 -25.26 17.09
N VAL A 176 -81.85 -25.07 15.79
CA VAL A 176 -82.44 -24.19 14.77
C VAL A 176 -82.60 -22.71 15.10
#